data_AF-A0A2N5KVD8-F1
#
_entry.id   AF-A0A2N5KVD8-F1
#
_cell.length_a   1.000
_cell.length_b   1.000
_cell.length_c   1.000
_cell.angle_alpha   90.00
_cell.angle_beta   90.00
_cell.angle_gamma   90.00
#
_symmetry.space_group_name_H-M   'P 1'
#
loop_
_entity.id
_entity.type
_entity.pdbx_description
1 polymer ?
#
loop_
_entity_poly.entity_id
_entity_poly.type
_entity_poly.pdbx_seq_one_letter_code
_entity_poly.pdbx_strand_id
1 'polypeptide(L)'
;VMAYLVMMSARLVELHRVLRPTGSLYLHCDPTSSHYLKIVMDAIFGPTKFRTEIIWKRSSAHSDTKQGRRLHGHIHDTILFYTKGDDWTWNPLYTPHDPEYVARFYKHIEPETGRRYMLDNITG
;
A
#
# COMPACT_ATOMS: atom_id res chain seq x y z
N VAL A 1 1.01 -14.09 -20.92
CA VAL A 1 1.45 -13.98 -19.51
C VAL A 1 2.94 -14.32 -19.35
N MET A 2 3.42 -15.49 -19.80
CA MET A 2 4.83 -15.90 -19.58
C MET A 2 5.88 -14.92 -20.15
N ALA A 3 5.72 -14.44 -21.38
CA ALA A 3 6.64 -13.46 -21.96
C ALA A 3 6.74 -12.16 -21.13
N TYR A 4 5.62 -11.70 -20.57
CA TYR A 4 5.58 -10.53 -19.69
C TYR A 4 6.33 -10.80 -18.39
N LEU A 5 6.10 -11.96 -17.75
CA LEU A 5 6.79 -12.32 -16.52
C LEU A 5 8.30 -12.47 -16.73
N VAL A 6 8.74 -13.06 -17.84
CA VAL A 6 10.18 -13.16 -18.17
C VAL A 6 10.80 -11.77 -18.30
N MET A 7 10.14 -10.86 -19.03
CA MET A 7 10.62 -9.49 -19.20
C MET A 7 10.64 -8.69 -17.89
N MET A 8 9.62 -8.87 -17.04
CA MET A 8 9.56 -8.21 -15.73
C MET A 8 10.59 -8.77 -14.75
N SER A 9 10.75 -10.10 -14.70
CA SER A 9 11.68 -10.78 -13.79
C SER A 9 13.10 -10.28 -13.98
N ALA A 10 13.56 -10.15 -15.23
CA ALA A 10 14.90 -9.62 -15.53
C ALA A 10 15.13 -8.21 -14.94
N ARG A 11 14.11 -7.35 -14.98
CA ARG A 11 14.18 -5.99 -14.42
C ARG A 11 14.10 -6.00 -12.91
N LEU A 12 13.22 -6.82 -12.33
CA LEU A 12 13.03 -6.91 -10.88
C LEU A 12 14.28 -7.44 -10.17
N VAL A 13 15.01 -8.38 -10.79
CA VAL A 13 16.32 -8.84 -10.30
C VAL A 13 17.32 -7.69 -10.23
N GLU A 14 17.42 -6.88 -11.28
CA GLU A 14 18.32 -5.73 -11.32
C GLU A 14 17.91 -4.64 -10.32
N LEU A 15 16.61 -4.37 -10.17
CA LEU A 15 16.10 -3.44 -9.17
C LEU A 15 16.45 -3.91 -7.76
N HIS A 16 16.26 -5.19 -7.45
CA HIS A 16 16.68 -5.76 -6.17
C HIS A 16 18.19 -5.64 -5.94
N ARG A 17 19.01 -5.88 -6.98
CA ARG A 17 20.47 -5.76 -6.92
C ARG A 17 20.90 -4.36 -6.51
N VAL A 18 20.35 -3.32 -7.13
CA VAL A 18 20.76 -1.92 -6.89
C VAL A 18 20.11 -1.27 -5.68
N LEU A 19 19.01 -1.83 -5.16
CA LEU A 19 18.31 -1.29 -3.99
C LEU A 19 19.23 -1.32 -2.76
N ARG A 20 19.20 -0.27 -1.93
CA ARG A 20 19.95 -0.25 -0.66
C ARG A 20 19.35 -1.28 0.32
N PRO A 21 20.11 -1.79 1.30
CA PRO A 21 19.55 -2.66 2.35
C PRO A 21 18.33 -2.04 3.06
N THR A 22 18.34 -0.71 3.23
CA THR A 22 17.23 0.06 3.81
C THR A 22 16.13 0.46 2.82
N GLY A 23 16.25 0.04 1.56
CA GLY A 23 15.35 0.43 0.49
C GLY A 23 14.08 -0.42 0.42
N SER A 24 13.06 0.19 -0.15
CA SER A 24 11.76 -0.41 -0.45
C SER A 24 11.47 -0.39 -1.95
N LEU A 25 10.69 -1.37 -2.41
CA LEU A 25 10.13 -1.40 -3.75
C LEU A 25 8.60 -1.45 -3.67
N TYR A 26 7.96 -0.56 -4.43
CA TYR A 26 6.52 -0.53 -4.63
C TYR A 26 6.23 -0.89 -6.08
N LEU A 27 5.66 -2.07 -6.30
CA LEU A 27 5.33 -2.54 -7.64
C LEU A 27 3.84 -2.36 -7.88
N HIS A 28 3.48 -1.37 -8.69
CA HIS A 28 2.11 -1.17 -9.17
C HIS A 28 1.81 -2.13 -10.32
N CYS A 29 0.69 -2.81 -10.22
CA CYS A 29 0.21 -3.75 -11.22
C CYS A 29 -1.32 -3.82 -11.22
N ASP A 30 -1.87 -4.19 -12.37
CA ASP A 30 -3.29 -4.49 -12.46
C ASP A 30 -3.60 -5.81 -11.73
N PRO A 31 -4.85 -6.03 -11.27
CA PRO A 31 -5.22 -7.23 -10.52
C PRO A 31 -4.94 -8.53 -11.29
N THR A 32 -4.96 -8.53 -12.62
CA THR A 32 -4.77 -9.72 -13.47
C THR A 32 -3.34 -10.26 -13.40
N SER A 33 -2.36 -9.39 -13.18
CA SER A 33 -0.94 -9.75 -13.17
C SER A 33 -0.36 -9.81 -11.75
N SER A 34 -1.06 -9.23 -10.78
CA SER A 34 -0.60 -9.01 -9.40
C SER A 34 -0.13 -10.29 -8.71
N HIS A 35 -0.90 -11.38 -8.77
CA HIS A 35 -0.56 -12.65 -8.12
C HIS A 35 0.63 -13.35 -8.76
N TYR A 36 0.80 -13.25 -10.08
CA TYR A 36 1.98 -13.79 -10.75
C TYR A 36 3.24 -13.00 -10.41
N LEU A 37 3.14 -11.67 -10.41
CA LEU A 37 4.25 -10.80 -10.03
C LEU A 37 4.59 -10.95 -8.55
N LYS A 38 3.62 -11.21 -7.68
CA LYS A 38 3.84 -11.53 -6.27
C LYS A 38 4.73 -12.75 -6.08
N ILE A 39 4.48 -13.83 -6.82
CA ILE A 39 5.31 -15.04 -6.78
C ILE A 39 6.74 -14.73 -7.24
N VAL A 40 6.90 -13.97 -8.33
CA VAL A 40 8.22 -13.55 -8.82
C VAL A 40 8.94 -12.69 -7.78
N MET A 41 8.24 -11.73 -7.17
CA MET A 41 8.78 -10.88 -6.11
C MET A 41 9.19 -11.68 -4.87
N ASP A 42 8.40 -12.69 -4.47
CA ASP A 42 8.76 -13.60 -3.38
C ASP A 42 10.01 -14.42 -3.69
N ALA A 43 10.20 -14.84 -4.94
CA ALA A 43 11.41 -15.54 -5.35
C ALA A 43 12.66 -14.62 -5.33
N ILE A 44 12.50 -13.32 -5.59
CA ILE A 44 13.62 -12.36 -5.66
C ILE A 44 13.97 -11.79 -4.28
N PHE A 45 12.96 -11.35 -3.51
CA PHE A 45 13.14 -10.68 -2.22
C PHE A 45 13.02 -11.65 -1.04
N GLY A 46 12.30 -12.76 -1.20
CA GLY A 46 11.89 -13.65 -0.12
C GLY A 46 10.48 -13.32 0.39
N PRO A 47 9.67 -14.33 0.76
CA PRO A 47 8.28 -14.13 1.19
C PRO A 47 8.14 -13.33 2.49
N THR A 48 9.16 -13.36 3.36
CA THR A 48 9.20 -12.60 4.62
C THR A 48 9.46 -11.10 4.43
N LYS A 49 9.85 -10.70 3.22
CA LYS A 49 10.13 -9.30 2.86
C LYS A 49 8.92 -8.58 2.26
N PHE A 50 7.82 -9.29 2.02
CA PHE A 50 6.54 -8.67 1.72
C PHE A 50 6.01 -7.96 2.96
N ARG A 51 5.55 -6.72 2.79
CA ARG A 51 5.05 -5.89 3.90
C ARG A 51 3.54 -5.75 3.87
N THR A 52 3.00 -5.27 2.75
CA THR A 52 1.56 -5.17 2.58
C THR A 52 1.18 -5.09 1.11
N GLU A 53 -0.07 -5.44 0.84
CA GLU A 53 -0.75 -5.08 -0.39
C GLU A 53 -1.47 -3.75 -0.17
N ILE A 54 -1.37 -2.83 -1.13
CA ILE A 54 -2.07 -1.56 -1.12
C ILE A 54 -3.07 -1.57 -2.28
N ILE A 55 -4.35 -1.40 -1.97
CA ILE A 55 -5.42 -1.35 -2.96
C ILE A 55 -5.70 0.11 -3.32
N TRP A 56 -5.34 0.49 -4.55
CA TRP A 56 -5.62 1.83 -5.05
C TRP A 56 -6.93 1.84 -5.83
N LYS A 57 -7.98 2.38 -5.21
CA LYS A 57 -9.26 2.64 -5.88
C LYS A 57 -9.13 3.79 -6.89
N ARG A 58 -9.26 3.47 -8.18
CA ARG A 58 -9.23 4.42 -9.31
C ARG A 58 -10.57 5.11 -9.55
N SER A 59 -11.69 4.43 -9.29
CA SER A 59 -13.02 4.97 -9.61
C SER A 59 -14.11 4.51 -8.64
N SER A 60 -15.27 5.16 -8.70
CA SER A 60 -16.50 4.65 -8.11
C SER A 60 -17.01 3.42 -8.87
N ALA A 61 -17.97 2.72 -8.29
CA ALA A 61 -18.67 1.64 -8.97
C ALA A 61 -19.36 2.15 -10.24
N HIS A 62 -19.27 1.38 -11.32
CA HIS A 62 -19.86 1.67 -12.62
C HIS A 62 -20.78 0.51 -13.06
N SER A 63 -21.66 0.80 -14.02
CA SER A 63 -22.67 -0.16 -14.51
C SER A 63 -22.11 -1.09 -15.60
N ASP A 64 -20.83 -1.48 -15.50
CA ASP A 64 -20.15 -2.35 -16.48
C ASP A 64 -20.94 -3.65 -16.73
N THR A 65 -21.59 -4.18 -15.69
CA THR A 65 -22.46 -5.36 -15.78
C THR A 65 -23.70 -5.14 -16.64
N LYS A 66 -24.28 -3.93 -16.59
CA LYS A 66 -25.42 -3.54 -17.45
C LYS A 66 -25.00 -3.27 -18.90
N GLN A 67 -23.71 -3.02 -19.13
CA GLN A 67 -23.13 -2.84 -20.47
C GLN A 67 -22.66 -4.16 -21.11
N GLY A 68 -23.09 -5.31 -20.57
CA GLY A 68 -22.82 -6.63 -21.13
C GLY A 68 -21.53 -7.30 -20.62
N ARG A 69 -20.80 -6.67 -19.70
CA ARG A 69 -19.57 -7.24 -19.12
C ARG A 69 -19.93 -8.24 -18.00
N ARG A 70 -19.50 -9.49 -18.11
CA ARG A 70 -19.82 -10.57 -17.14
C ARG A 70 -18.82 -10.64 -15.99
N LEU A 71 -18.60 -9.53 -15.28
CA LEU A 71 -17.65 -9.44 -14.17
C LEU A 71 -17.92 -8.21 -13.29
N HIS A 72 -17.37 -8.19 -12.09
CA HIS A 72 -17.44 -7.03 -11.19
C HIS A 72 -16.59 -5.86 -11.70
N GLY A 73 -16.99 -4.62 -11.41
CA GLY A 73 -16.29 -3.42 -11.90
C GLY A 73 -14.80 -3.40 -11.51
N HIS A 74 -13.93 -3.19 -12.49
CA HIS A 74 -12.48 -3.08 -12.29
C HIS A 74 -12.12 -1.68 -11.78
N ILE A 75 -12.43 -1.43 -10.51
CA ILE A 75 -12.32 -0.09 -9.90
C ILE A 75 -10.98 0.15 -9.20
N HIS A 76 -10.12 -0.86 -9.07
CA HIS A 76 -8.87 -0.74 -8.32
C HIS A 76 -7.68 -1.34 -9.07
N ASP A 77 -6.50 -0.92 -8.64
CA ASP A 77 -5.23 -1.57 -8.92
C ASP A 77 -4.54 -2.00 -7.63
N THR A 78 -3.56 -2.87 -7.77
CA THR A 78 -2.78 -3.42 -6.66
C THR A 78 -1.37 -2.84 -6.68
N ILE A 79 -0.87 -2.42 -5.52
CA ILE A 79 0.53 -2.08 -5.33
C ILE A 79 1.12 -3.01 -4.29
N LEU A 80 2.16 -3.75 -4.67
CA LEU A 80 2.88 -4.66 -3.78
C LEU A 80 4.05 -3.92 -3.13
N PHE A 81 4.09 -3.91 -1.79
CA PHE A 81 5.17 -3.28 -1.03
C PHE A 81 6.14 -4.33 -0.47
N TYR A 82 7.40 -4.25 -0.89
CA TYR A 82 8.52 -5.07 -0.41
C TYR A 82 9.65 -4.20 0.14
N THR A 83 10.46 -4.78 1.03
CA THR A 83 11.72 -4.17 1.50
C THR A 83 12.90 -5.09 1.20
N LYS A 84 14.10 -4.55 1.02
CA LYS A 84 15.29 -5.39 0.84
C LYS A 84 15.74 -6.04 2.15
N GLY A 85 15.91 -5.23 3.19
CA GLY A 85 16.33 -5.65 4.52
C GLY A 85 15.17 -5.82 5.49
N ASP A 86 15.53 -6.09 6.75
CA ASP A 86 14.63 -6.05 7.90
C ASP A 86 14.51 -4.65 8.50
N ASP A 87 15.53 -3.80 8.30
CA ASP A 87 15.46 -2.37 8.58
C ASP A 87 15.25 -1.63 7.26
N TRP A 88 14.18 -0.84 7.16
CA TRP A 88 13.89 -0.03 5.98
C TRP A 88 13.51 1.40 6.35
N THR A 89 13.69 2.32 5.40
CA THR A 89 13.25 3.70 5.57
C THR A 89 11.72 3.77 5.47
N TRP A 90 11.07 4.08 6.59
CA TRP A 90 9.63 4.32 6.66
C TRP A 90 9.36 5.81 6.83
N ASN A 91 8.54 6.38 5.96
CA ASN A 91 8.13 7.77 6.00
C ASN A 91 6.63 7.82 6.29
N PRO A 92 6.21 7.93 7.57
CA PRO A 92 4.79 8.01 7.90
C PRO A 92 4.19 9.27 7.27
N LEU A 93 3.11 9.08 6.52
CA LEU A 93 2.32 10.18 5.97
C LEU A 93 1.23 10.55 6.96
N TYR A 94 1.21 11.82 7.36
CA TYR A 94 0.17 12.38 8.20
C TYR A 94 -0.77 13.22 7.35
N THR A 95 -2.06 12.95 7.46
CA THR A 95 -3.12 13.80 6.93
C THR A 95 -3.74 14.57 8.08
N PRO A 96 -4.16 15.83 7.87
CA PRO A 96 -4.96 16.53 8.88
C PRO A 96 -6.18 15.70 9.25
N HIS A 97 -6.50 15.65 10.54
CA HIS A 97 -7.76 15.10 10.98
C HIS A 97 -8.92 15.97 10.48
N ASP A 98 -10.05 15.34 10.24
CA ASP A 98 -11.29 16.05 9.93
C ASP A 98 -11.62 17.05 11.07
N PRO A 99 -11.93 18.32 10.77
CA PRO A 99 -12.16 19.33 11.80
C PRO A 99 -13.29 18.96 12.78
N GLU A 100 -14.34 18.28 12.32
CA GLU A 100 -15.45 17.83 13.14
C GLU A 100 -15.01 16.71 14.08
N TYR A 101 -14.20 15.77 13.59
CA TYR A 101 -13.57 14.74 14.40
C TYR A 101 -12.68 15.33 15.49
N VAL A 102 -11.83 16.32 15.16
CA VAL A 102 -10.98 17.00 16.15
C VAL A 102 -11.83 17.72 17.19
N ALA A 103 -12.86 18.44 16.79
CA ALA A 103 -13.74 19.15 17.72
C ALA A 103 -14.51 18.19 18.65
N ARG A 104 -14.87 17.00 18.15
CA ARG A 104 -15.60 16.00 18.91
C ARG A 104 -14.75 15.25 19.92
N PHE A 105 -13.54 14.86 19.55
CA PHE A 105 -12.72 13.97 20.39
C PHE A 105 -11.62 14.74 21.13
N TYR A 106 -10.94 15.68 20.47
CA TYR A 106 -9.79 16.39 21.03
C TYR A 106 -10.19 17.76 21.60
N LYS A 107 -11.07 17.73 22.61
CA LYS A 107 -11.68 18.94 23.22
C LYS A 107 -10.78 19.67 24.19
N HIS A 108 -9.81 18.97 24.77
CA HIS A 108 -8.94 19.54 25.79
C HIS A 108 -7.65 20.05 25.17
N ILE A 109 -7.13 21.14 25.71
CA ILE A 109 -5.87 21.75 25.27
C ILE A 109 -4.95 21.76 26.48
N GLU A 110 -3.76 21.18 26.33
CA GLU A 110 -2.73 21.23 27.36
C GLU A 110 -2.23 22.67 27.50
N PRO A 111 -2.35 23.31 28.68
CA PRO A 111 -2.03 24.73 28.85
C PRO A 111 -0.58 25.09 28.50
N GLU A 112 0.35 24.16 28.71
CA GLU A 112 1.79 24.40 28.55
C GLU A 112 2.28 24.26 27.10
N THR A 113 1.71 23.30 26.35
CA THR A 113 2.19 22.96 25.00
C THR A 113 1.23 23.36 23.88
N GLY A 114 -0.03 23.67 24.23
CA GLY A 114 -1.10 23.92 23.26
C GLY A 114 -1.56 22.67 22.50
N ARG A 115 -1.07 21.47 22.87
CA ARG A 115 -1.48 20.21 22.21
C ARG A 115 -2.90 19.85 22.61
N ARG A 116 -3.69 19.45 21.62
CA ARG A 116 -5.04 18.93 21.87
C ARG A 116 -4.97 17.47 22.33
N TYR A 117 -5.76 17.11 23.31
CA TYR A 117 -5.87 15.74 23.83
C TYR A 117 -7.33 15.35 24.09
N MET A 118 -7.57 14.05 24.18
CA MET A 118 -8.82 13.47 24.61
C MET A 118 -8.60 12.65 25.88
N LEU A 119 -9.59 12.61 26.76
CA LEU A 119 -9.60 11.67 27.88
C LEU A 119 -10.20 10.36 27.37
N ASP A 120 -9.43 9.29 27.43
CA ASP A 120 -9.89 7.95 27.09
C ASP A 120 -9.76 7.02 28.31
N ASN A 121 -10.45 5.89 28.28
CA ASN A 121 -10.31 4.87 29.29
C ASN A 121 -8.94 4.17 29.17
N ILE A 122 -8.54 3.44 30.21
CA ILE A 122 -7.23 2.73 30.24
C ILE A 122 -7.11 1.57 29.25
N THR A 123 -8.21 1.21 28.57
CA THR A 123 -8.25 0.09 27.62
C THR A 123 -8.15 0.53 26.16
N GLY A 124 -8.28 1.84 25.87
CA GLY A 124 -8.34 2.39 24.52
C GLY A 124 -9.63 2.07 23.77
#